data_AF-Q6TL23-F1
#
_entry.id   AF-Q6TL23-F1
#
_cell.length_a   1.000
_cell.length_b   1.000
_cell.length_c   1.000
_cell.angle_alpha   90.00
_cell.angle_beta   90.00
_cell.angle_gamma   90.00
#
_symmetry.space_group_name_H-M   'P 1'
#
loop_
_entity.id
_entity.type
_entity.pdbx_description
1 polymer ?
#
loop_
_entity_poly.entity_id
_entity_poly.type
_entity_poly.pdbx_seq_one_letter_code
_entity_poly.pdbx_strand_id
1 'polypeptide(L)'
;KIRKAARELLTLDEKDEKRLFQGNALLRRLVRIGVLDESRMKLDYVLGLKIEDFLERRLQTQVFKLGLAKSIHHARVLIRQRHIRVRKQ
;
A
#
# COMPACT_ATOMS: atom_id res chain seq x y z
N LYS A 1 -0.34 -10.08 -7.81
CA LYS A 1 0.86 -9.45 -8.43
C LYS A 1 1.97 -9.21 -7.40
N ILE A 2 1.74 -8.39 -6.36
CA ILE A 2 2.76 -8.09 -5.32
C ILE A 2 3.30 -9.36 -4.63
N ARG A 3 2.42 -10.22 -4.11
CA ARG A 3 2.81 -11.51 -3.50
C ARG A 3 3.46 -12.51 -4.48
N LYS A 4 3.26 -12.35 -5.80
CA LYS A 4 3.90 -13.20 -6.81
C LYS A 4 5.36 -12.77 -6.99
N ALA A 5 5.58 -11.47 -7.17
CA ALA A 5 6.93 -10.90 -7.27
C ALA A 5 7.76 -11.18 -6.01
N ALA A 6 7.17 -11.04 -4.82
CA ALA A 6 7.87 -11.37 -3.57
C ALA A 6 8.30 -12.85 -3.51
N ARG A 7 7.47 -13.79 -4.00
CA ARG A 7 7.83 -15.21 -4.07
C ARG A 7 8.99 -15.48 -5.03
N GLU A 8 8.96 -14.89 -6.22
CA GLU A 8 10.04 -15.02 -7.21
C GLU A 8 11.38 -14.42 -6.72
N LEU A 9 11.32 -13.35 -5.93
CA LEU A 9 12.52 -12.76 -5.33
C LEU A 9 13.05 -13.57 -4.15
N LEU A 10 12.15 -14.24 -3.41
CA LEU A 10 12.51 -15.06 -2.27
C LEU A 10 13.25 -16.36 -2.66
N THR A 11 13.06 -16.84 -3.89
CA THR A 11 13.78 -18.02 -4.42
C THR A 11 15.21 -17.74 -4.84
N LEU A 12 15.59 -16.47 -5.02
CA LEU A 12 16.96 -16.06 -5.37
C LEU A 12 17.79 -15.89 -4.10
N ASP A 13 19.11 -16.07 -4.22
CA ASP A 13 20.05 -15.85 -3.12
C ASP A 13 20.00 -14.41 -2.60
N GLU A 14 20.28 -14.23 -1.31
CA GLU A 14 20.23 -12.91 -0.65
C GLU A 14 21.19 -11.88 -1.25
N LYS A 15 22.29 -12.35 -1.85
CA LYS A 15 23.32 -11.52 -2.47
C LYS A 15 23.10 -11.27 -3.97
N ASP A 16 22.06 -11.85 -4.57
CA ASP A 16 21.75 -11.63 -5.99
C ASP A 16 21.34 -10.16 -6.20
N GLU A 17 21.98 -9.50 -7.18
CA GLU A 17 21.72 -8.11 -7.55
C GLU A 17 20.24 -7.88 -7.90
N LYS A 18 19.59 -8.86 -8.56
CA LYS A 18 18.17 -8.76 -8.89
C LYS A 18 17.30 -8.68 -7.64
N ARG A 19 17.59 -9.51 -6.63
CA ARG A 19 16.87 -9.53 -5.37
C ARG A 19 17.07 -8.23 -4.61
N LEU A 20 18.30 -7.75 -4.53
CA LEU A 20 18.66 -6.51 -3.84
C LEU A 20 17.96 -5.30 -4.47
N PHE A 21 18.00 -5.19 -5.80
CA PHE A 21 17.41 -4.05 -6.49
C PHE A 21 15.88 -4.10 -6.49
N GLN A 22 15.29 -5.19 -6.99
CA GLN A 22 13.83 -5.31 -7.12
C GLN A 22 13.14 -5.46 -5.76
N GLY A 23 13.76 -6.16 -4.81
CA GLY A 23 13.26 -6.28 -3.44
C GLY A 23 13.17 -4.92 -2.75
N ASN A 24 14.24 -4.12 -2.79
CA ASN A 24 14.23 -2.79 -2.21
C ASN A 24 13.28 -1.83 -2.92
N ALA A 25 13.10 -1.96 -4.24
CA ALA A 25 12.11 -1.16 -4.97
C ALA A 25 10.68 -1.53 -4.54
N LEU A 26 10.39 -2.82 -4.36
CA LEU A 26 9.09 -3.31 -3.93
C LEU A 26 8.76 -2.87 -2.50
N LEU A 27 9.72 -2.99 -1.57
CA LEU A 27 9.56 -2.55 -0.18
C LEU A 27 9.33 -1.04 -0.09
N ARG A 28 10.14 -0.23 -0.79
CA ARG A 28 9.97 1.24 -0.82
C ARG A 28 8.59 1.65 -1.33
N ARG A 29 8.04 0.94 -2.32
CA ARG A 29 6.69 1.20 -2.83
C ARG A 29 5.62 0.89 -1.79
N LEU A 30 5.74 -0.21 -1.05
CA LEU A 30 4.76 -0.61 -0.04
C LEU A 30 4.76 0.34 1.17
N VAL A 31 5.94 0.79 1.60
CA VAL A 31 6.09 1.81 2.65
C VAL A 31 5.47 3.14 2.21
N ARG A 32 5.71 3.58 0.96
CA ARG A 32 5.11 4.83 0.44
C ARG A 32 3.58 4.80 0.40
N ILE A 33 2.97 3.66 0.15
CA ILE A 33 1.51 3.50 0.20
C ILE A 33 1.01 3.43 1.65
N GLY A 34 1.89 3.09 2.60
CA GLY A 34 1.57 2.92 4.02
C GLY A 34 0.91 1.58 4.34
N VAL A 35 1.17 0.55 3.51
CA VAL A 35 0.68 -0.82 3.74
C VAL A 35 1.63 -1.58 4.69
N LEU A 36 2.91 -1.24 4.65
CA LEU A 36 3.95 -1.83 5.48
C LEU A 36 4.60 -0.71 6.31
N ASP A 37 4.92 -1.01 7.56
CA ASP A 37 5.65 -0.11 8.44
C ASP A 37 7.17 -0.19 8.19
N GLU A 38 7.90 0.88 8.50
CA GLU A 38 9.36 0.97 8.31
C GLU A 38 10.10 -0.07 9.16
N SER A 39 9.54 -0.46 10.31
CA SER A 39 10.06 -1.53 11.16
C SER A 39 9.99 -2.92 10.53
N ARG A 40 9.14 -3.11 9.50
CA ARG A 40 8.84 -4.41 8.86
C ARG A 40 9.35 -4.49 7.43
N MET A 41 10.45 -3.82 7.09
CA MET A 41 11.05 -3.83 5.74
C MET A 41 11.79 -5.15 5.41
N LYS A 42 11.08 -6.29 5.48
CA LYS A 42 11.56 -7.60 4.99
C LYS A 42 10.59 -8.16 3.95
N LEU A 43 11.11 -8.90 2.97
CA LEU A 43 10.32 -9.52 1.91
C LEU A 43 9.30 -10.54 2.46
N ASP A 44 9.59 -11.19 3.60
CA ASP A 44 8.70 -12.18 4.20
C ASP A 44 7.36 -11.58 4.65
N TYR A 45 7.38 -10.36 5.19
CA TYR A 45 6.16 -9.67 5.61
C TYR A 45 5.23 -9.33 4.44
N VAL A 46 5.77 -9.23 3.22
CA VAL A 46 4.99 -9.01 2.00
C VAL A 46 4.08 -10.20 1.69
N LEU A 47 4.48 -11.42 2.06
CA LEU A 47 3.67 -12.62 1.85
C LEU A 47 2.44 -12.65 2.76
N GLY A 48 2.54 -12.09 3.97
CA GLY A 48 1.47 -12.02 4.96
C GLY A 48 0.44 -10.92 4.73
N LEU A 49 0.63 -10.06 3.72
CA LEU A 49 -0.30 -8.96 3.43
C LEU A 49 -1.68 -9.48 3.07
N LYS A 50 -2.71 -8.89 3.69
CA LYS A 50 -4.11 -9.18 3.40
C LYS A 50 -4.71 -8.11 2.49
N ILE A 51 -5.95 -8.32 2.07
CA ILE A 51 -6.64 -7.38 1.16
C ILE A 51 -7.07 -6.14 1.94
N GLU A 52 -7.41 -6.31 3.22
CA GLU A 52 -7.86 -5.24 4.11
C GLU A 52 -6.80 -4.14 4.23
N ASP A 53 -5.52 -4.49 4.31
CA ASP A 53 -4.40 -3.54 4.41
C ASP A 53 -4.39 -2.55 3.23
N PHE A 54 -4.74 -3.01 2.03
CA PHE A 54 -4.85 -2.15 0.86
C PHE A 54 -6.15 -1.33 0.84
N LEU A 55 -7.26 -1.92 1.31
CA LEU A 55 -8.54 -1.22 1.40
C LEU A 55 -8.47 -0.07 2.41
N GLU A 56 -7.68 -0.20 3.46
CA GLU A 56 -7.47 0.86 4.44
C GLU A 56 -6.76 2.08 3.86
N ARG A 57 -5.87 1.91 2.89
CA ARG A 57 -5.10 3.00 2.29
C ARG A 57 -5.84 3.72 1.16
N ARG A 58 -7.04 3.26 0.80
CA ARG A 58 -7.86 3.87 -0.26
C ARG A 58 -8.32 5.27 0.16
N LEU A 59 -8.33 6.23 -0.76
CA LEU A 59 -8.79 7.60 -0.47
C LEU A 59 -10.17 7.64 0.20
N GLN A 60 -11.10 6.78 -0.24
CA GLN A 60 -12.43 6.66 0.34
C GLN A 60 -12.42 6.32 1.84
N THR A 61 -11.62 5.34 2.27
CA THR A 61 -11.52 4.93 3.68
C THR A 61 -10.70 5.93 4.49
N GLN A 62 -9.67 6.53 3.88
CA GLN A 62 -8.90 7.61 4.51
C GLN A 62 -9.77 8.84 4.81
N VAL A 63 -10.60 9.28 3.86
CA VAL A 63 -11.55 10.39 4.06
C VAL A 63 -12.53 10.11 5.18
N PHE A 64 -13.03 8.87 5.27
CA PHE A 64 -13.91 8.44 6.36
C PHE A 64 -13.17 8.40 7.71
N LYS A 65 -11.96 7.84 7.76
CA LYS A 65 -11.12 7.80 8.98
C LYS A 65 -10.72 9.20 9.46
N LEU A 66 -10.58 10.17 8.56
CA LEU A 66 -10.32 11.58 8.87
C LEU A 66 -11.57 12.33 9.40
N GLY A 67 -12.74 11.69 9.44
CA GLY A 67 -13.97 12.29 9.96
C GLY A 67 -14.65 13.30 9.00
N LEU A 68 -14.15 13.44 7.77
CA LEU A 68 -14.70 14.37 6.77
C LEU A 68 -16.04 13.89 6.18
N ALA A 69 -16.38 12.62 6.37
CA ALA A 69 -17.60 12.01 5.86
C ALA A 69 -18.29 11.17 6.94
N LYS A 70 -19.62 11.19 6.95
CA LYS A 70 -20.46 10.41 7.88
C LYS A 70 -20.39 8.89 7.66
N SER A 71 -20.06 8.43 6.44
CA SER A 71 -19.99 7.01 6.09
C SER A 71 -19.05 6.78 4.91
N ILE A 72 -18.67 5.51 4.68
CA ILE A 72 -17.87 5.09 3.51
C ILE A 72 -18.56 5.44 2.18
N HIS A 73 -19.90 5.35 2.12
CA HIS A 73 -20.67 5.72 0.94
C HIS A 73 -20.68 7.24 0.74
N HIS A 74 -20.82 8.01 1.82
CA HIS A 74 -20.76 9.46 1.76
C HIS A 74 -19.38 9.95 1.29
N ALA A 75 -18.29 9.37 1.79
CA ALA A 75 -16.93 9.67 1.33
C ALA A 75 -16.78 9.48 -0.19
N ARG A 76 -17.38 8.41 -0.75
CA ARG A 76 -17.37 8.15 -2.20
C ARG A 76 -18.10 9.22 -2.98
N VAL A 77 -19.24 9.71 -2.48
CA VAL A 77 -20.04 10.76 -3.14
C VAL A 77 -19.26 12.07 -3.16
N LEU A 78 -18.64 12.46 -2.05
CA LEU A 78 -17.82 13.67 -1.95
C LEU A 78 -16.63 13.66 -2.91
N ILE A 79 -15.94 12.51 -3.04
CA ILE A 79 -14.85 12.34 -4.01
C ILE A 79 -15.38 12.47 -5.45
N ARG A 80 -16.49 11.80 -5.77
CA ARG A 80 -17.08 11.84 -7.13
C ARG A 80 -17.52 13.25 -7.53
N GLN A 81 -18.04 14.03 -6.59
CA GLN A 81 -18.48 15.41 -6.79
C GLN A 81 -17.33 16.43 -6.74
N ARG A 82 -16.08 15.97 -6.56
CA ARG A 82 -14.87 16.83 -6.50
C ARG A 82 -14.85 17.80 -5.31
N HIS A 83 -15.50 17.45 -4.20
CA HIS A 83 -15.42 18.23 -2.94
C HIS A 83 -14.13 17.98 -2.16
N ILE A 84 -13.37 16.94 -2.53
CA ILE A 84 -12.15 16.53 -1.84
C ILE A 84 -10.96 16.75 -2.76
N ARG A 85 -9.96 17.47 -2.25
CA ARG A 85 -8.70 17.79 -2.93
C ARG A 85 -7.55 17.02 -2.31
N VAL A 86 -6.63 16.48 -3.11
CA VAL A 86 -5.41 15.82 -2.62
C VAL A 86 -4.21 16.67 -3.04
N ARG A 87 -3.54 17.27 -2.04
CA ARG A 87 -2.46 18.26 -2.26
C ARG A 87 -2.99 19.45 -3.09
N LYS A 88 -2.40 19.69 -4.26
CA LYS A 88 -2.73 20.80 -5.17
C LYS A 88 -3.82 20.45 -6.20
N GLN A 89 -4.29 19.20 -6.22
CA GLN A 89 -5.18 18.66 -7.25
C GLN A 89 -6.57 18.38 -6.72
#